data_AF-A0A376FDA2-F1
#
_entry.id   AF-A0A376FDA2-F1
#
_cell.length_a   1.000
_cell.length_b   1.000
_cell.length_c   1.000
_cell.angle_alpha   90.00
_cell.angle_beta   90.00
_cell.angle_gamma   90.00
#
_symmetry.space_group_name_H-M   'P 1'
#
loop_
_entity.id
_entity.type
_entity.pdbx_description
1 polymer ?
#
loop_
_entity_poly.entity_id
_entity_poly.type
_entity_poly.pdbx_seq_one_letter_code
_entity_poly.pdbx_strand_id
1 'polypeptide(L)'
;MPAFYALYERRHEPGNGERIDQALHAIEEANGTKLKDAGKSVFQDISFNTDRLGEEKQKNTILRQLLEDFAGEDLNLKPSRVGTLDVIGNAYEYLIKNFAASGGQKAGEFYTPPEVSDLIAELLDPQPG
;
A
#
# COMPACT_ATOMS: atom_id res chain seq x y z
N MET A 1 12.12 -12.11 -8.25
CA MET A 1 11.14 -11.47 -7.35
C MET A 1 11.33 -12.04 -5.96
N PRO A 2 11.74 -11.25 -4.94
CA PRO A 2 11.68 -11.72 -3.57
C PRO A 2 10.20 -11.95 -3.22
N ALA A 3 9.85 -13.19 -2.88
CA ALA A 3 8.50 -13.47 -2.39
C ALA A 3 8.33 -12.82 -1.01
N PHE A 4 7.12 -12.36 -0.68
CA PHE A 4 6.77 -11.86 0.66
C PHE A 4 7.32 -12.77 1.79
N TYR A 5 7.22 -14.09 1.59
CA TYR A 5 7.69 -15.08 2.57
C TYR A 5 9.20 -15.03 2.82
N ALA A 6 10.02 -14.60 1.85
CA ALA A 6 11.45 -14.41 2.07
C ALA A 6 11.75 -13.24 3.03
N LEU A 7 10.92 -12.19 3.02
CA LEU A 7 10.98 -11.12 4.01
C LEU A 7 10.48 -11.62 5.37
N TYR A 8 9.36 -12.36 5.36
CA TYR A 8 8.73 -12.89 6.57
C TYR A 8 9.63 -13.86 7.35
N GLU A 9 10.35 -14.76 6.68
CA GLU A 9 11.27 -15.71 7.34
C GLU A 9 12.40 -14.99 8.08
N ARG A 10 12.88 -13.87 7.53
CA ARG A 10 13.98 -13.08 8.06
C ARG A 10 13.55 -11.92 8.95
N ARG A 11 12.26 -11.83 9.29
CA ARG A 11 11.66 -10.69 10.03
C ARG A 11 12.28 -10.43 11.40
N HIS A 12 12.91 -11.43 12.01
CA HIS A 12 13.58 -11.30 13.31
C HIS A 12 15.02 -10.76 13.20
N GLU A 13 15.59 -10.73 11.99
CA GLU A 13 16.91 -10.15 11.72
C GLU A 13 16.83 -8.61 11.70
N PRO A 14 17.88 -7.87 12.07
CA PRO A 14 17.96 -6.42 11.86
C PRO A 14 17.94 -6.08 10.36
N GLY A 15 17.60 -4.84 9.99
CA GLY A 15 17.58 -4.40 8.59
C GLY A 15 16.32 -4.75 7.80
N ASN A 16 15.16 -4.90 8.46
CA ASN A 16 13.89 -5.12 7.76
C ASN A 16 13.55 -3.98 6.80
N GLY A 17 13.87 -2.72 7.15
CA GLY A 17 13.60 -1.55 6.30
C GLY A 17 14.30 -1.64 4.95
N GLU A 18 15.60 -1.91 4.97
CA GLU A 18 16.40 -2.09 3.74
C GLU A 18 15.88 -3.26 2.89
N ARG A 19 15.56 -4.40 3.52
CA ARG A 19 15.05 -5.57 2.78
C ARG A 19 13.71 -5.29 2.09
N ILE A 20 12.81 -4.55 2.76
CA ILE A 20 11.53 -4.16 2.17
C ILE A 20 11.76 -3.21 1.00
N ASP A 21 12.62 -2.19 1.16
CA ASP A 21 12.94 -1.23 0.08
C ASP A 21 13.52 -1.94 -1.15
N GLN A 22 14.45 -2.89 -0.94
CA GLN A 22 15.00 -3.73 -2.01
C GLN A 22 13.93 -4.58 -2.71
N ALA A 23 12.97 -5.11 -1.95
CA ALA A 23 11.88 -5.90 -2.53
C ALA A 23 10.93 -5.04 -3.36
N LEU A 24 10.59 -3.83 -2.90
CA LEU A 24 9.79 -2.87 -3.67
C LEU A 24 10.49 -2.48 -4.97
N HIS A 25 11.79 -2.19 -4.90
CA HIS A 25 12.57 -1.89 -6.10
C HIS A 25 12.57 -3.04 -7.11
N ALA A 26 12.79 -4.28 -6.63
CA ALA A 26 12.74 -5.46 -7.48
C ALA A 26 11.37 -5.68 -8.14
N ILE A 27 10.27 -5.32 -7.46
CA ILE A 27 8.92 -5.34 -8.03
C ILE A 27 8.80 -4.30 -9.17
N GLU A 28 9.32 -3.09 -8.99
CA GLU A 28 9.29 -2.05 -10.03
C GLU A 28 10.08 -2.48 -11.27
N GLU A 29 11.30 -2.97 -11.08
CA GLU A 29 12.16 -3.41 -12.19
C GLU A 29 11.50 -4.51 -13.01
N ALA A 30 10.91 -5.50 -12.34
CA ALA A 30 10.28 -6.63 -13.01
C ALA A 30 8.94 -6.29 -13.70
N ASN A 31 8.32 -5.16 -13.35
CA ASN A 31 7.08 -4.68 -13.99
C ASN A 31 7.30 -3.55 -15.01
N GLY A 32 8.56 -3.16 -15.26
CA GLY A 32 8.94 -2.22 -16.30
C GLY A 32 8.29 -0.85 -16.14
N THR A 33 7.52 -0.43 -17.15
CA THR A 33 6.82 0.87 -17.15
C THR A 33 5.45 0.82 -16.50
N LYS A 34 4.91 -0.35 -16.14
CA LYS A 34 3.54 -0.45 -15.57
C LYS A 34 3.42 0.19 -14.18
N LEU A 35 4.53 0.27 -13.47
CA LEU A 35 4.64 0.90 -12.15
C LEU A 35 5.39 2.24 -12.23
N LYS A 36 5.44 2.84 -13.43
CA LYS A 36 6.09 4.13 -13.68
C LYS A 36 5.13 5.01 -14.47
N ASP A 37 4.84 6.19 -13.97
CA ASP A 37 4.05 7.20 -14.68
C ASP A 37 4.89 8.46 -14.91
N ALA A 38 4.95 8.93 -16.16
CA ALA A 38 5.74 10.09 -16.58
C ALA A 38 7.20 10.11 -16.07
N GLY A 39 7.82 8.94 -15.90
CA GLY A 39 9.18 8.79 -15.37
C GLY A 39 9.29 8.76 -13.84
N LYS A 40 8.17 8.87 -13.11
CA LYS A 40 8.07 8.73 -11.66
C LYS A 40 7.64 7.31 -11.28
N SER A 41 8.36 6.71 -10.34
CA SER A 41 8.06 5.34 -9.87
C SER A 41 7.04 5.34 -8.73
N VAL A 42 6.15 4.35 -8.68
CA VAL A 42 5.10 4.24 -7.65
C VAL A 42 5.67 4.20 -6.23
N PHE A 43 6.82 3.56 -6.00
CA PHE A 43 7.44 3.48 -4.68
C PHE A 43 8.57 4.51 -4.48
N GLN A 44 8.78 5.44 -5.41
CA GLN A 44 9.92 6.37 -5.38
C GLN A 44 10.02 7.22 -4.10
N ASP A 45 8.87 7.61 -3.55
CA ASP A 45 8.79 8.48 -2.37
C ASP A 45 8.62 7.69 -1.05
N ILE A 46 8.70 6.35 -1.11
CA ILE A 46 8.50 5.47 0.04
C ILE A 46 9.83 4.80 0.39
N SER A 47 10.26 4.94 1.65
CA SER A 47 11.35 4.16 2.21
C SER A 47 10.99 3.70 3.62
N PHE A 48 11.10 2.40 3.84
CA PHE A 48 10.96 1.75 5.13
C PHE A 48 12.27 1.77 5.92
N ASN A 49 13.38 2.20 5.31
CA ASN A 49 14.64 2.40 6.01
C ASN A 49 14.83 3.83 6.58
N THR A 50 13.78 4.66 6.56
CA THR A 50 13.81 6.05 7.07
C THR A 50 13.86 6.16 8.60
N ASP A 51 14.42 7.26 9.11
CA ASP A 51 14.44 7.59 10.54
C ASP A 51 13.06 7.96 11.11
N ARG A 52 12.05 8.18 10.26
CA ARG A 52 10.66 8.45 10.70
C ARG A 52 10.02 7.28 11.46
N LEU A 53 10.56 6.07 11.30
CA LEU A 53 10.12 4.87 12.02
C LEU A 53 10.85 4.68 13.36
N GLY A 54 11.68 5.64 13.75
CA GLY A 54 12.51 5.61 14.95
C GLY A 54 13.85 4.90 14.74
N GLU A 55 14.57 4.73 15.84
CA GLU A 55 15.87 4.05 15.88
C GLU A 55 15.79 2.62 15.34
N GLU A 56 16.91 2.08 14.88
CA GLU A 56 16.97 0.80 14.14
C GLU A 56 16.23 -0.35 14.84
N LYS A 57 16.38 -0.48 16.16
CA LYS A 57 15.67 -1.52 16.93
C LYS A 57 14.15 -1.34 16.92
N GLN A 58 13.67 -0.10 17.06
CA GLN A 58 12.25 0.23 17.05
C GLN A 58 11.67 0.02 15.66
N LYS A 59 12.33 0.56 14.63
CA LYS A 59 12.01 0.35 13.21
C LYS A 59 11.88 -1.13 12.90
N ASN A 60 12.88 -1.93 13.26
CA ASN A 60 12.86 -3.36 13.01
C ASN A 60 11.70 -4.07 13.71
N THR A 61 11.34 -3.64 14.93
CA THR A 61 10.20 -4.17 15.69
C THR A 61 8.87 -3.85 15.02
N ILE A 62 8.68 -2.60 14.57
CA ILE A 62 7.48 -2.15 13.86
C ILE A 62 7.31 -2.94 12.56
N LEU A 63 8.38 -3.05 11.77
CA LEU A 63 8.34 -3.74 10.47
C LEU A 63 8.18 -5.25 10.61
N ARG A 64 8.75 -5.84 11.66
CA ARG A 64 8.49 -7.25 12.01
C ARG A 64 7.00 -7.46 12.29
N GLN A 65 6.38 -6.59 13.10
CA GLN A 65 4.96 -6.69 13.42
C GLN A 65 4.10 -6.56 12.16
N LEU A 66 4.43 -5.59 11.29
CA LEU A 66 3.76 -5.42 10.00
C LEU A 66 3.81 -6.71 9.16
N LEU A 67 4.98 -7.33 9.03
CA LEU A 67 5.12 -8.59 8.31
C LEU A 67 4.33 -9.74 8.97
N GLU A 68 4.19 -9.74 10.29
CA GLU A 68 3.38 -10.72 11.04
C GLU A 68 1.89 -10.54 10.82
N ASP A 69 1.41 -9.30 10.84
CA ASP A 69 0.00 -8.99 10.60
C ASP A 69 -0.41 -9.44 9.19
N PHE A 70 0.39 -9.10 8.17
CA PHE A 70 0.13 -9.51 6.78
C PHE A 70 0.33 -11.01 6.51
N ALA A 71 1.04 -11.73 7.38
CA ALA A 71 1.15 -13.18 7.30
C ALA A 71 0.00 -13.92 8.03
N GLY A 72 -0.76 -13.19 8.87
CA GLY A 72 -1.89 -13.73 9.62
C GLY A 72 -3.06 -14.14 8.72
N GLU A 73 -3.87 -15.08 9.21
CA GLU A 73 -5.05 -15.58 8.50
C GLU A 73 -6.12 -14.50 8.26
N ASP A 74 -6.18 -13.51 9.16
CA ASP A 74 -7.13 -12.40 9.11
C ASP A 74 -6.87 -11.44 7.94
N LEU A 75 -5.60 -11.31 7.52
CA LEU A 75 -5.18 -10.50 6.35
C LEU A 75 -4.82 -11.38 5.15
N ASN A 76 -5.40 -12.57 5.05
CA ASN A 76 -5.23 -13.43 3.88
C ASN A 76 -6.07 -12.93 2.69
N LEU A 77 -5.48 -12.02 1.90
CA LEU A 77 -6.10 -11.37 0.75
C LEU A 77 -6.06 -12.20 -0.55
N LYS A 78 -5.84 -13.52 -0.47
CA LYS A 78 -5.82 -14.37 -1.68
C LYS A 78 -7.20 -14.36 -2.36
N PRO A 79 -7.26 -14.40 -3.71
CA PRO A 79 -8.54 -14.44 -4.44
C PRO A 79 -9.50 -15.53 -3.95
N SER A 80 -8.97 -16.70 -3.56
CA SER A 80 -9.74 -17.81 -3.00
C SER A 80 -10.45 -17.50 -1.67
N ARG A 81 -10.03 -16.44 -0.97
CA ARG A 81 -10.56 -16.00 0.33
C ARG A 81 -11.45 -14.76 0.20
N VAL A 82 -11.02 -13.78 -0.59
CA VAL A 82 -11.77 -12.52 -0.78
C VAL A 82 -12.90 -12.62 -1.83
N GLY A 83 -12.87 -13.66 -2.67
CA GLY A 83 -13.90 -13.89 -3.69
C GLY A 83 -13.85 -12.82 -4.80
N THR A 84 -15.02 -12.42 -5.28
CA THR A 84 -15.18 -11.40 -6.33
C THR A 84 -15.45 -10.00 -5.78
N LEU A 85 -15.51 -9.86 -4.45
CA LEU A 85 -15.67 -8.55 -3.81
C LEU A 85 -14.35 -7.81 -3.89
N ASP A 86 -14.39 -6.51 -4.20
CA ASP A 86 -13.22 -5.65 -4.20
C ASP A 86 -12.80 -5.26 -2.77
N VAL A 87 -12.41 -6.27 -1.98
CA VAL A 87 -12.02 -6.10 -0.58
C VAL A 87 -10.77 -5.23 -0.46
N ILE A 88 -9.84 -5.35 -1.41
CA ILE A 88 -8.57 -4.61 -1.38
C ILE A 88 -8.82 -3.14 -1.75
N GLY A 89 -9.60 -2.87 -2.81
CA GLY A 89 -9.99 -1.51 -3.18
C GLY A 89 -10.74 -0.81 -2.07
N ASN A 90 -11.78 -1.44 -1.52
CA ASN A 90 -12.58 -0.88 -0.43
C ASN A 90 -11.73 -0.61 0.83
N ALA A 91 -10.81 -1.51 1.19
CA ALA A 91 -9.90 -1.29 2.32
C ALA A 91 -8.94 -0.13 2.05
N TYR A 92 -8.44 0.00 0.83
CA TYR A 92 -7.56 1.10 0.44
C TYR A 92 -8.28 2.46 0.50
N GLU A 93 -9.50 2.55 -0.03
CA GLU A 93 -10.33 3.76 0.07
C GLU A 93 -10.63 4.14 1.51
N TYR A 94 -10.94 3.15 2.35
CA TYR A 94 -11.15 3.37 3.78
C TYR A 94 -9.90 3.96 4.46
N LEU A 95 -8.70 3.48 4.11
CA LEU A 95 -7.44 4.03 4.62
C LEU A 95 -7.24 5.48 4.15
N ILE A 96 -7.46 5.79 2.87
CA ILE A 96 -7.34 7.18 2.35
C ILE A 96 -8.31 8.10 3.08
N LYS A 97 -9.58 7.68 3.26
CA LYS A 97 -10.59 8.45 3.99
C LYS A 97 -10.13 8.81 5.41
N ASN A 98 -9.57 7.84 6.13
CA ASN A 98 -9.07 8.05 7.48
C ASN A 98 -7.84 8.97 7.52
N PHE A 99 -6.91 8.82 6.56
CA PHE A 99 -5.77 9.72 6.44
C PHE A 99 -6.22 11.16 6.17
N ALA A 100 -7.13 11.37 5.21
CA ALA A 100 -7.68 12.68 4.89
C ALA A 100 -8.40 13.33 6.09
N ALA A 101 -9.16 12.55 6.86
CA ALA A 101 -9.84 13.04 8.06
C ALA A 101 -8.87 13.48 9.17
N SER A 102 -7.71 12.82 9.29
CA SER A 102 -6.69 13.12 10.32
C SER A 102 -5.74 14.26 9.96
N GLY A 103 -5.62 14.62 8.67
CA GLY A 103 -4.56 15.50 8.14
C GLY A 103 -4.77 17.02 8.26
N GLY A 104 -5.96 17.49 8.65
CA GLY A 104 -6.22 18.89 9.00
C GLY A 104 -6.08 19.96 7.90
N GLN A 105 -5.62 19.64 6.68
CA GLN A 105 -5.46 20.61 5.59
C GLN A 105 -6.45 20.35 4.44
N LYS A 106 -7.21 21.39 4.09
CA LYS A 106 -8.04 21.57 2.87
C LYS A 106 -8.58 20.27 2.24
N ALA A 107 -9.62 19.71 2.85
CA ALA A 107 -10.28 18.46 2.46
C ALA A 107 -10.85 18.38 1.02
N GLY A 108 -10.83 19.47 0.24
CA GLY A 108 -11.42 19.51 -1.11
C GLY A 108 -10.53 18.94 -2.24
N GLU A 109 -9.22 18.80 -2.03
CA GLU A 109 -8.29 18.33 -3.08
C GLU A 109 -7.84 16.87 -2.90
N PHE A 110 -8.17 16.21 -1.78
CA PHE A 110 -7.52 14.95 -1.39
C PHE A 110 -8.43 13.71 -1.38
N TYR A 111 -9.74 13.86 -1.20
CA TYR A 111 -10.66 12.73 -1.16
C TYR A 111 -12.07 13.15 -1.55
N THR A 112 -12.63 12.49 -2.56
CA THR A 112 -14.02 12.62 -2.96
C THR A 112 -14.81 11.48 -2.31
N PRO A 113 -15.81 11.75 -1.46
CA PRO A 113 -16.67 10.70 -0.90
C PRO A 113 -17.31 9.85 -2.01
N PRO A 114 -17.48 8.54 -1.79
CA PRO A 114 -18.02 7.62 -2.81
C PRO A 114 -19.39 8.10 -3.32
N GLU A 115 -20.23 8.61 -2.41
CA GLU A 115 -21.58 9.07 -2.75
C GLU A 115 -21.57 10.25 -3.73
N VAL A 116 -20.52 11.07 -3.72
CA VAL A 116 -20.34 12.18 -4.66
C VAL A 116 -19.79 11.68 -5.99
N SER A 117 -18.84 10.74 -5.96
CA SER A 117 -18.29 10.11 -7.16
C SER A 117 -19.35 9.34 -7.94
N ASP A 118 -20.18 8.56 -7.25
CA ASP A 118 -21.29 7.79 -7.82
C ASP A 118 -22.31 8.71 -8.49
N LEU A 119 -22.69 9.79 -7.80
CA LEU A 119 -23.61 10.78 -8.35
C LEU A 119 -23.05 11.42 -9.63
N ILE A 120 -21.78 11.81 -9.63
CA ILE A 120 -21.15 12.40 -10.83
C ILE A 120 -21.06 11.37 -11.96
N ALA A 121 -20.73 10.10 -11.66
CA ALA A 121 -20.68 9.04 -12.66
C ALA A 121 -22.06 8.80 -13.30
N GLU A 122 -23.13 8.78 -12.51
CA GLU A 122 -24.51 8.65 -13.00
C GLU A 122 -24.91 9.87 -13.86
N LEU A 123 -24.54 11.09 -13.44
CA LEU A 123 -24.84 12.31 -14.19
C LEU A 123 -24.09 12.41 -15.52
N LEU A 124 -22.86 11.90 -15.58
CA LEU A 124 -22.01 11.99 -16.77
C LEU A 124 -22.26 10.88 -17.79
N ASP A 125 -22.91 9.77 -17.39
CA ASP A 125 -23.22 8.60 -18.23
C ASP A 125 -22.06 8.21 -19.18
N PRO A 126 -20.86 7.89 -18.64
CA PRO A 126 -19.68 7.66 -19.45
C PRO A 126 -19.86 6.44 -20.36
N GLN A 127 -19.69 6.65 -21.66
CA GLN A 127 -19.78 5.60 -22.66
C GLN A 127 -18.45 4.82 -22.77
N PRO A 128 -18.48 3.53 -23.13
CA PRO A 128 -17.26 2.76 -23.40
C PRO A 128 -16.39 3.44 -24.47
N GLY A 129 -15.10 3.56 -24.19
CA GLY A 129 -14.09 4.13 -25.10
C GLY A 129 -13.58 3.14 -26.14
#